data_AF-A0A535XMJ7-F1
#
_entry.id   AF-A0A535XMJ7-F1
#
_cell.length_a   1.000
_cell.length_b   1.000
_cell.length_c   1.000
_cell.angle_alpha   90.00
_cell.angle_beta   90.00
_cell.angle_gamma   90.00
#
_symmetry.space_group_name_H-M   'P 1'
#
loop_
_entity.id
_entity.type
_entity.pdbx_description
1 polymer ?
#
loop_
_entity_poly.entity_id
_entity_poly.type
_entity_poly.pdbx_seq_one_letter_code
_entity_poly.pdbx_strand_id
1 'polypeptide(L)' 'MALTADHPNVARVRAHAAERGIDVPVKRFTATTRTAEDAAKQIGTEVERIVKSLVFVSAGGPVVVLCSGRAR' A
#
# COMPACT_ATOMS: atom_id res chain seq x y z
N MET A 1 1.11 5.81 -23.56
CA MET A 1 2.30 4.92 -23.44
C MET A 1 3.16 5.44 -22.29
N ALA A 2 3.45 4.57 -21.31
CA ALA A 2 4.36 4.71 -20.17
C ALA A 2 4.33 6.05 -19.38
N LEU A 3 3.52 6.11 -18.31
CA LEU A 3 3.61 7.18 -17.32
C LEU A 3 4.77 6.90 -16.35
N THR A 4 5.87 7.62 -16.62
CA THR A 4 6.87 8.20 -15.69
C THR A 4 7.49 7.29 -14.64
N ALA A 5 8.83 7.32 -14.58
CA ALA A 5 9.70 6.60 -13.65
C ALA A 5 9.04 6.22 -12.31
N ASP A 6 9.19 4.95 -11.92
CA ASP A 6 8.67 4.41 -10.66
C ASP A 6 9.03 5.36 -9.52
N HIS A 7 8.02 5.82 -8.76
CA HIS A 7 8.25 6.71 -7.62
C HIS A 7 9.29 6.05 -6.69
N PRO A 8 10.31 6.76 -6.16
CA PRO A 8 11.41 6.14 -5.43
C PRO A 8 10.93 5.26 -4.26
N ASN A 9 9.85 5.66 -3.57
CA ASN A 9 9.22 4.84 -2.53
C ASN A 9 8.64 3.52 -3.05
N VAL A 10 8.05 3.48 -4.25
CA VAL A 10 7.55 2.25 -4.88
C VAL A 10 8.70 1.31 -5.21
N ALA A 11 9.77 1.85 -5.82
CA ALA A 11 10.97 1.09 -6.12
C ALA A 11 11.60 0.48 -4.86
N ARG A 12 11.66 1.25 -3.75
CA ARG A 12 12.18 0.78 -2.46
C ARG A 12 11.36 -0.38 -1.89
N VAL A 13 10.03 -0.32 -1.96
CA VAL A 13 9.16 -1.42 -1.48
C VAL A 13 9.36 -2.68 -2.33
N ARG A 14 9.42 -2.54 -3.66
CA ARG A 14 9.63 -3.68 -4.57
C ARG A 14 11.00 -4.34 -4.35
N ALA A 15 12.06 -3.54 -4.20
CA ALA A 15 13.40 -4.07 -3.92
C ALA A 15 13.43 -4.86 -2.60
N HIS A 16 12.87 -4.30 -1.53
CA HIS A 16 12.81 -4.94 -0.23
C HIS A 16 12.03 -6.27 -0.24
N ALA A 17 10.95 -6.34 -1.03
CA ALA A 17 10.18 -7.56 -1.21
C ALA A 17 10.93 -8.60 -2.06
N ALA A 18 11.59 -8.17 -3.14
CA ALA A 18 12.37 -9.04 -4.02
C ALA A 18 13.56 -9.70 -3.28
N GLU A 19 14.24 -8.97 -2.39
CA GLU A 19 15.28 -9.52 -1.51
C GLU A 19 14.78 -10.68 -0.63
N ARG A 20 13.46 -10.78 -0.42
CA ARG A 20 12.79 -11.85 0.35
C ARG A 20 12.11 -12.89 -0.54
N GLY A 21 12.31 -12.83 -1.85
CA GLY A 21 11.68 -13.72 -2.82
C GLY A 21 10.17 -13.49 -2.99
N ILE A 22 9.66 -12.32 -2.61
CA ILE A 22 8.24 -11.96 -2.74
C ILE A 22 8.06 -11.06 -3.96
N ASP A 23 7.24 -11.49 -4.92
CA ASP A 23 6.81 -10.63 -6.02
C ASP A 23 5.65 -9.71 -5.57
N VAL A 24 5.78 -8.42 -5.87
CA VAL A 24 4.78 -7.40 -5.54
C VAL A 24 4.40 -6.67 -6.83
N PRO A 25 3.35 -7.13 -7.53
CA PRO A 25 2.87 -6.45 -8.72
C PRO A 25 2.26 -5.10 -8.34
N VAL A 26 2.79 -4.03 -8.94
CA VAL A 26 2.30 -2.66 -8.70
C VAL A 26 1.52 -2.19 -9.92
N LYS A 27 0.28 -1.76 -9.70
CA LYS A 27 -0.57 -1.14 -10.72
C LYS A 27 -0.80 0.32 -10.39
N ARG A 28 -0.53 1.21 -11.35
CA ARG A 28 -0.82 2.64 -11.24
C ARG A 28 -2.21 2.92 -11.78
N PHE A 29 -3.02 3.60 -10.98
CA PHE A 29 -4.35 4.07 -11.38
C PHE A 29 -4.29 5.55 -11.77
N THR A 30 -5.13 5.97 -12.71
CA THR A 30 -5.24 7.37 -13.15
C THR A 30 -6.02 8.24 -12.15
N ALA A 31 -6.92 7.63 -11.38
CA ALA A 31 -7.65 8.27 -10.30
C ALA A 31 -6.96 8.05 -8.94
N THR A 32 -7.38 8.83 -7.94
CA THR A 32 -6.87 8.75 -6.56
C THR A 32 -7.06 7.36 -5.95
N THR A 33 -6.13 6.99 -5.07
CA THR A 33 -6.17 5.81 -4.20
C THR A 33 -5.83 6.21 -2.75
N ARG A 34 -6.10 7.48 -2.39
CA ARG A 34 -5.71 8.07 -1.10
C ARG A 34 -6.45 7.44 0.08
N THR A 35 -7.72 7.07 -0.11
CA THR A 35 -8.54 6.38 0.90
C THR A 35 -8.68 4.90 0.57
N ALA A 36 -9.08 4.10 1.55
CA ALA A 36 -9.35 2.69 1.33
C ALA A 36 -10.53 2.50 0.36
N GLU A 37 -11.54 3.36 0.46
CA GLU A 37 -12.70 3.39 -0.43
C GLU A 37 -12.33 3.72 -1.87
N ASP A 38 -11.47 4.73 -2.07
CA ASP A 38 -10.97 5.10 -3.39
C ASP A 38 -10.18 3.94 -4.01
N ALA A 39 -9.26 3.35 -3.24
CA ALA A 39 -8.45 2.22 -3.67
C ALA A 39 -9.31 1.00 -4.04
N ALA A 40 -10.27 0.64 -3.18
CA ALA A 40 -11.19 -0.46 -3.42
C ALA A 40 -11.99 -0.27 -4.72
N LYS A 41 -12.49 0.95 -4.94
CA LYS A 41 -13.22 1.31 -6.17
C LYS A 41 -12.34 1.18 -7.42
N GLN A 42 -11.09 1.63 -7.36
CA GLN A 42 -10.17 1.54 -8.50
C GLN A 42 -9.75 0.10 -8.81
N ILE A 43 -9.57 -0.72 -7.79
CA ILE A 43 -9.18 -2.12 -7.92
C ILE A 43 -10.39 -2.99 -8.33
N GLY A 44 -11.61 -2.59 -7.96
CA GLY A 44 -12.82 -3.41 -8.16
C GLY A 44 -12.97 -4.49 -7.09
N THR A 45 -12.66 -4.15 -5.84
CA THR A 45 -12.63 -5.08 -4.70
C THR A 45 -13.40 -4.51 -3.50
N GLU A 46 -13.62 -5.30 -2.45
CA GLU A 46 -14.18 -4.82 -1.19
C GLU A 46 -13.16 -3.99 -0.39
N VAL A 47 -13.64 -3.00 0.38
CA VAL A 47 -12.80 -2.11 1.20
C VAL A 47 -12.02 -2.90 2.25
N GLU A 48 -12.58 -4.01 2.73
CA GLU A 48 -11.97 -4.89 3.72
C GLU A 48 -10.66 -5.52 3.23
N ARG A 49 -10.49 -5.64 1.90
CA ARG A 49 -9.29 -6.20 1.27
C ARG A 49 -8.17 -5.17 1.07
N ILE A 50 -8.43 -3.90 1.36
CA ILE A 50 -7.39 -2.88 1.37
C ILE A 50 -6.70 -2.91 2.73
N VAL A 51 -5.37 -2.92 2.75
CA VAL A 51 -4.59 -2.88 4.00
C VAL A 51 -4.08 -1.46 4.23
N LYS A 52 -4.29 -0.93 5.44
CA LYS A 52 -3.67 0.30 5.93
C LYS A 52 -2.49 -0.07 6.82
N SER A 53 -1.35 0.56 6.56
CA SER A 53 -0.17 0.50 7.44
C SER A 53 -0.15 1.76 8.29
N LEU A 54 -0.51 1.64 9.57
CA LEU A 54 -0.53 2.75 10.51
C LEU A 54 0.72 2.68 11.39
N VAL A 55 1.44 3.79 11.52
CA VAL A 55 2.67 3.87 12.31
C VAL A 55 2.36 4.66 13.59
N PHE A 56 2.66 4.06 14.73
CA PHE A 56 2.48 4.66 16.06
C PHE A 56 3.79 4.65 16.83
N VAL A 57 3.92 5.55 17.80
CA VAL A 57 4.99 5.53 18.80
C VAL A 57 4.36 5.11 20.13
N SER A 58 4.89 4.05 20.72
CA SER A 58 4.48 3.55 22.04
C SER A 58 5.63 3.67 23.04
N ALA A 59 5.35 3.43 24.33
CA ALA A 59 6.39 3.37 25.36
C ALA A 59 7.49 2.33 25.04
N GLY A 60 7.14 1.24 24.34
CA GLY A 60 8.08 0.20 23.91
C GLY A 60 8.79 0.49 22.59
N GLY A 61 8.54 1.65 21.96
CA GLY A 61 9.10 2.02 20.66
C GLY A 61 8.08 2.10 19.52
N PRO A 62 8.54 2.25 18.27
CA PRO A 62 7.69 2.38 17.11
C PRO A 62 6.98 1.06 16.79
N VAL A 63 5.68 1.14 16.49
CA VAL A 63 4.83 -0.01 16.15
C VAL A 63 4.15 0.26 14.81
N VAL A 64 4.10 -0.78 13.96
CA VAL A 64 3.31 -0.78 12.73
C VAL A 64 2.09 -1.67 12.94
N VAL A 65 0.91 -1.11 12.71
CA VAL A 65 -0.36 -1.84 12.72
C VAL A 65 -0.82 -2.01 11.27
N LEU A 66 -0.96 -3.27 10.85
CA LEU A 66 -1.58 -3.61 9.57
C LEU A 66 -3.06 -3.91 9.84
N CYS A 67 -3.95 -3.06 9.32
CA CYS A 67 -5.39 -3.23 9.51
C CYS A 67 -6.16 -3.21 8.20
N SER A 68 -7.30 -3.88 8.20
CA SER A 68 -8.27 -3.83 7.11
C SER A 68 -8.75 -2.40 6.86
N GLY A 69 -9.08 -2.07 5.62
CA GLY A 69 -9.53 -0.74 5.22
C GLY A 69 -10.73 -0.26 6.01
N ARG A 70 -11.61 -1.20 6.40
CA ARG A 70 -12.81 -0.95 7.22
C ARG A 70 -12.53 -0.76 8.70
N ALA A 71 -11.39 -1.22 9.21
CA ALA A 71 -11.02 -1.02 10.61
C ALA A 71 -10.91 0.47 10.91
N ARG A 72 -11.39 0.91 12.08
CA ARG A 72 -11.29 2.31 12.53
C ARG A 72 -10.03 2.52 13.34
#